data_AF-A0A8K0NT38-F1
#
_entry.id   AF-A0A8K0NT38-F1
#
_cell.length_a   1.000
_cell.length_b   1.000
_cell.length_c   1.000
_cell.angle_alpha   90.00
_cell.angle_beta   90.00
_cell.angle_gamma   90.00
#
_symmetry.space_group_name_H-M   'P 1'
#
loop_
_entity.id
_entity.type
_entity.pdbx_description
1 polymer ?
#
loop_
_entity_poly.entity_id
_entity_poly.type
_entity_poly.pdbx_seq_one_letter_code
_entity_poly.pdbx_strand_id
1 'polypeptide(L)'
;MQLLVDKTNRYYQQYLEKFDEGPSPKPDVTMTEMYLFLAIILQMGHDVRDSLRDYWSTLHQFNTPFYSSTIRHDRFLHILRLLHFSDNSKEPNKDDEDYDRLWKIRALFDMLNDSFAKFYFPSEHLGVDEDDEDYDRLWKIRALFDMLNDSFAKFYFPSEHLGVDEVIVLFKGRVVFRQYIPKKHK
;
A
#
# COMPACT_ATOMS: atom_id res chain seq x y z
N MET A 1 -10.65 -3.58 -7.22
CA MET A 1 -11.34 -2.44 -6.57
C MET A 1 -12.37 -2.90 -5.54
N GLN A 2 -13.35 -3.73 -5.91
CA GLN A 2 -14.39 -4.23 -5.00
C GLN A 2 -13.83 -4.77 -3.67
N LEU A 3 -12.75 -5.56 -3.72
CA LEU A 3 -12.08 -6.06 -2.52
C LEU A 3 -11.73 -4.94 -1.52
N LEU A 4 -11.12 -3.84 -1.97
CA LEU A 4 -10.71 -2.74 -1.10
C LEU A 4 -11.90 -2.11 -0.39
N VAL A 5 -13.00 -1.93 -1.12
CA VAL A 5 -14.25 -1.40 -0.59
C VAL A 5 -14.80 -2.32 0.49
N ASP A 6 -14.95 -3.61 0.18
CA ASP A 6 -15.55 -4.58 1.09
C ASP A 6 -14.73 -4.72 2.38
N LYS A 7 -13.39 -4.79 2.26
CA LYS A 7 -12.50 -4.93 3.42
C LYS A 7 -12.44 -3.67 4.26
N THR A 8 -12.41 -2.49 3.64
CA THR A 8 -12.44 -1.20 4.35
C THR A 8 -13.75 -1.03 5.12
N ASN A 9 -14.91 -1.29 4.49
CA ASN A 9 -16.21 -1.19 5.16
C ASN A 9 -16.37 -2.23 6.27
N ARG A 10 -15.93 -3.47 6.04
CA ARG A 10 -15.93 -4.51 7.09
C ARG A 10 -15.09 -4.10 8.29
N TYR A 11 -13.88 -3.58 8.05
CA TYR A 11 -13.03 -3.10 9.13
C TYR A 11 -13.67 -1.93 9.89
N TYR A 12 -14.39 -1.05 9.18
CA TYR A 12 -15.11 0.03 9.83
C TYR A 12 -16.20 -0.47 10.77
N GLN A 13 -16.99 -1.47 10.38
CA GLN A 13 -17.99 -2.07 11.26
C GLN A 13 -17.34 -2.71 12.49
N GLN A 14 -16.28 -3.50 12.30
CA GLN A 14 -15.48 -4.07 13.40
C GLN A 14 -14.87 -3.00 14.32
N TYR A 15 -14.54 -1.82 13.77
CA TYR A 15 -14.05 -0.70 14.56
C TYR A 15 -15.16 -0.08 15.41
N LEU A 16 -16.37 0.07 14.89
CA LEU A 16 -17.52 0.61 15.64
C LEU A 16 -17.93 -0.30 16.79
N GLU A 17 -17.93 -1.62 16.59
CA GLU A 17 -18.27 -2.62 17.61
C GLU A 17 -17.36 -2.59 18.85
N LYS A 18 -16.17 -1.98 18.75
CA LYS A 18 -15.21 -1.88 19.87
C LYS A 18 -15.51 -0.76 20.86
N PHE A 19 -16.47 0.12 20.56
CA PHE A 19 -16.75 1.29 21.39
C PHE A 19 -18.25 1.37 21.73
N ASP A 20 -18.58 1.30 23.02
CA ASP A 20 -19.96 1.44 23.51
C ASP A 20 -20.55 2.83 23.21
N GLU A 21 -19.73 3.88 23.27
CA GLU A 21 -20.06 5.26 22.88
C GLU A 21 -19.15 5.73 21.73
N GLY A 22 -19.31 5.09 20.57
CA GLY A 22 -18.55 5.41 19.36
C GLY A 22 -18.96 6.74 18.69
N PRO A 23 -18.11 7.29 17.80
CA PRO A 23 -18.51 8.41 16.95
C PRO A 23 -19.68 8.01 16.05
N SER A 24 -20.51 8.98 15.68
CA SER A 24 -21.67 8.73 14.82
C SER A 24 -21.27 7.95 13.54
N PRO A 25 -21.99 6.87 13.20
CA PRO A 25 -21.70 6.08 12.01
C PRO A 25 -21.63 6.95 10.76
N LYS A 26 -20.60 6.72 9.96
CA LYS A 26 -20.43 7.29 8.63
C LYS A 26 -21.00 6.33 7.58
N PRO A 27 -21.46 6.82 6.43
CA PRO A 27 -21.85 5.94 5.33
C PRO A 27 -20.68 5.07 4.88
N ASP A 28 -21.00 3.87 4.41
CA ASP A 28 -20.03 2.98 3.79
C ASP A 28 -19.28 3.67 2.65
N VAL A 29 -18.01 3.32 2.48
CA VAL A 29 -17.19 3.76 1.37
C VAL A 29 -17.70 3.10 0.09
N THR A 30 -17.88 3.89 -0.96
CA THR A 30 -18.29 3.37 -2.28
C THR A 30 -17.08 3.06 -3.18
N MET A 31 -17.29 2.28 -4.25
CA MET A 31 -16.26 2.10 -5.28
C MET A 31 -15.78 3.44 -5.87
N THR A 32 -16.72 4.35 -6.14
CA THR A 32 -16.40 5.68 -6.67
C THR A 32 -15.49 6.44 -5.70
N GLU A 33 -15.84 6.49 -4.41
CA GLU A 33 -15.01 7.15 -3.40
C GLU A 33 -13.61 6.51 -3.29
N MET A 34 -13.50 5.19 -3.42
CA MET A 34 -12.20 4.52 -3.40
C MET A 34 -11.36 4.88 -4.64
N TYR A 35 -11.96 5.02 -5.82
CA TYR A 35 -11.25 5.53 -7.00
C TYR A 35 -10.80 6.99 -6.81
N LEU A 36 -11.67 7.86 -6.30
CA LEU A 36 -11.31 9.26 -6.04
C LEU A 36 -10.22 9.39 -4.96
N PHE A 37 -10.28 8.54 -3.93
CA PHE A 37 -9.23 8.43 -2.92
C PHE A 37 -7.88 8.06 -3.55
N LEU A 38 -7.83 7.02 -4.39
CA LEU A 38 -6.60 6.65 -5.09
C LEU A 38 -6.11 7.73 -6.06
N ALA A 39 -7.03 8.41 -6.75
CA ALA A 39 -6.68 9.53 -7.63
C ALA A 39 -5.99 10.67 -6.85
N ILE A 40 -6.47 10.98 -5.65
CA ILE A 40 -5.82 11.95 -4.76
C ILE A 40 -4.45 11.44 -4.30
N ILE A 41 -4.32 10.18 -3.90
CA ILE A 41 -3.02 9.61 -3.49
C ILE A 41 -1.99 9.70 -4.63
N LEU A 42 -2.40 9.41 -5.87
CA LEU A 42 -1.54 9.56 -7.04
C LEU A 42 -1.18 11.03 -7.28
N GLN A 43 -2.13 11.95 -7.18
CA GLN A 43 -1.89 13.37 -7.36
C GLN A 43 -0.96 13.96 -6.28
N MET A 44 -1.05 13.48 -5.03
CA MET A 44 -0.15 13.87 -3.94
C MET A 44 1.30 13.46 -4.22
N GLY A 45 1.52 12.39 -4.99
CA GLY A 45 2.86 12.01 -5.45
C GLY A 45 3.46 12.99 -6.46
N HIS A 46 2.62 13.66 -7.25
CA HIS A 46 3.03 14.70 -8.21
C HIS A 46 3.11 16.09 -7.57
N ASP A 47 2.22 16.41 -6.64
CA ASP A 47 2.16 17.67 -5.90
C ASP A 47 2.42 17.38 -4.42
N VAL A 48 3.70 17.37 -4.02
CA VAL A 48 4.10 17.07 -2.64
C VAL A 48 4.03 18.33 -1.77
N ARG A 49 3.38 18.22 -0.60
CA ARG A 49 3.23 19.34 0.36
C ARG A 49 3.78 18.99 1.73
N ASP A 50 4.06 20.04 2.50
CA ASP A 50 4.64 19.93 3.86
C ASP A 50 3.72 19.19 4.83
N SER A 51 2.40 19.37 4.71
CA SER A 51 1.44 18.66 5.56
C SER A 51 0.21 18.18 4.78
N LEU A 52 -0.40 17.11 5.31
CA LEU A 52 -1.62 16.54 4.73
C LEU A 52 -2.78 17.56 4.69
N ARG A 53 -2.82 18.50 5.64
CA ARG A 53 -3.85 19.54 5.72
C ARG A 53 -3.73 20.53 4.56
N ASP A 54 -2.52 20.79 4.09
CA ASP A 54 -2.28 21.83 3.09
C ASP A 54 -2.93 21.50 1.76
N TYR A 55 -3.14 20.22 1.45
CA TYR A 55 -3.88 19.76 0.27
C TYR A 55 -5.32 20.28 0.20
N TRP A 56 -5.96 20.52 1.34
CA TRP A 56 -7.33 21.08 1.42
C TRP A 56 -7.34 22.53 1.90
N SER A 57 -6.19 23.22 1.86
CA SER A 57 -6.11 24.61 2.27
C SER A 57 -6.84 25.53 1.29
N THR A 58 -7.55 26.52 1.82
CA THR A 58 -8.18 27.60 1.03
C THR A 58 -7.30 28.84 0.94
N LEU A 59 -6.10 28.81 1.53
CA LEU A 59 -5.12 29.89 1.40
C LEU A 59 -4.66 29.98 -0.05
N HIS A 60 -4.62 31.19 -0.62
CA HIS A 60 -4.35 31.40 -2.04
C HIS A 60 -3.09 30.67 -2.53
N GLN A 61 -2.00 30.67 -1.75
CA GLN A 61 -0.74 30.03 -2.10
C GLN A 61 -0.80 28.49 -2.13
N PHE A 62 -1.81 27.87 -1.50
CA PHE A 62 -1.98 26.42 -1.41
C PHE A 62 -3.30 25.96 -2.03
N ASN A 63 -4.16 26.86 -2.47
CA ASN A 63 -5.50 26.48 -2.92
C ASN A 63 -5.40 25.73 -4.25
N THR A 64 -5.67 24.42 -4.20
CA THR A 64 -5.75 23.56 -5.37
C THR A 64 -7.11 22.89 -5.37
N PRO A 65 -8.09 23.49 -6.09
CA PRO A 65 -9.49 23.07 -6.03
C PRO A 65 -9.73 21.59 -6.30
N PHE A 66 -8.84 20.94 -7.06
CA PHE A 66 -8.89 19.50 -7.32
C PHE A 66 -9.11 18.68 -6.05
N TYR A 67 -8.37 18.92 -4.97
CA TYR A 67 -8.49 18.10 -3.76
C TYR A 67 -9.85 18.29 -3.08
N SER A 68 -10.26 19.54 -2.88
CA SER A 68 -11.49 19.87 -2.16
C SER A 68 -12.76 19.59 -2.96
N SER A 69 -12.69 19.65 -4.30
CA SER A 69 -13.80 19.30 -5.19
C SER A 69 -13.93 17.79 -5.41
N THR A 70 -12.83 17.04 -5.31
CA THR A 70 -12.82 15.58 -5.51
C THR A 70 -13.35 14.83 -4.30
N ILE A 71 -12.85 15.13 -3.10
CA ILE A 71 -13.36 14.54 -1.86
C ILE A 71 -13.19 15.53 -0.72
N ARG A 72 -14.10 15.53 0.25
CA ARG A 72 -13.92 16.36 1.44
C ARG A 72 -12.78 15.84 2.31
N HIS A 73 -12.03 16.75 2.94
CA HIS A 73 -10.89 16.43 3.81
C HIS A 73 -11.22 15.41 4.90
N ASP A 74 -12.36 15.58 5.59
CA ASP A 74 -12.82 14.66 6.65
C ASP A 74 -13.17 13.27 6.11
N ARG A 75 -13.73 13.19 4.89
CA ARG A 75 -14.02 11.92 4.23
C ARG A 75 -12.74 11.23 3.74
N PHE A 76 -11.77 11.97 3.21
CA PHE A 76 -10.45 11.43 2.86
C PHE A 76 -9.76 10.82 4.09
N LEU A 77 -9.70 11.57 5.20
CA LEU A 77 -9.09 11.08 6.44
C LEU A 77 -9.80 9.85 7.01
N HIS A 78 -11.13 9.80 6.88
CA HIS A 78 -11.92 8.64 7.27
C HIS A 78 -11.53 7.40 6.46
N ILE A 79 -11.46 7.51 5.13
CA ILE A 79 -11.03 6.40 4.24
C ILE A 79 -9.58 6.01 4.54
N LEU A 80 -8.67 6.99 4.65
CA LEU A 80 -7.25 6.75 4.93
C LEU A 80 -7.05 5.96 6.23
N ARG A 81 -7.78 6.32 7.30
CA ARG A 81 -7.67 5.69 8.61
C ARG A 81 -8.19 4.26 8.63
N LEU A 82 -9.20 3.96 7.81
CA LEU A 82 -9.92 2.69 7.83
C LEU A 82 -9.55 1.76 6.66
N LEU A 83 -8.67 2.22 5.77
CA LEU A 83 -8.20 1.45 4.63
C LEU A 83 -7.70 0.08 5.08
N HIS A 84 -8.30 -0.98 4.54
CA HIS A 84 -8.02 -2.33 4.96
C HIS A 84 -8.06 -3.30 3.78
N PHE A 85 -7.26 -4.37 3.86
CA PHE A 85 -7.02 -5.29 2.74
C PHE A 85 -7.35 -6.76 3.08
N SER A 86 -7.62 -7.07 4.35
CA SER A 86 -7.89 -8.41 4.86
C SER A 86 -9.10 -8.39 5.79
N ASP A 87 -9.47 -9.53 6.36
CA ASP A 87 -10.50 -9.61 7.38
C ASP A 87 -9.85 -9.99 8.71
N ASN A 88 -9.91 -9.11 9.71
CA ASN A 88 -9.27 -9.37 11.00
C ASN A 88 -9.90 -10.54 11.77
N SER A 89 -11.13 -10.94 11.46
CA SER A 89 -11.72 -12.17 12.04
C SER A 89 -11.01 -13.45 11.59
N LYS A 90 -10.15 -13.34 10.57
CA LYS A 90 -9.33 -14.43 10.02
C LYS A 90 -7.84 -14.22 10.33
N GLU A 91 -7.49 -13.47 11.38
CA GLU A 91 -6.10 -13.32 11.80
C GLU A 91 -5.51 -14.72 12.10
N PRO A 92 -4.43 -15.13 11.40
CA PRO A 92 -3.80 -16.42 11.65
C PRO A 92 -3.06 -16.39 12.99
N ASN A 93 -2.93 -17.56 13.62
CA ASN A 93 -2.18 -17.70 14.86
C ASN A 93 -0.70 -17.39 14.63
N LYS A 94 -0.13 -16.50 15.43
CA LYS A 94 1.27 -16.07 15.31
C LYS A 94 2.27 -17.14 15.71
N ASP A 95 1.82 -18.10 16.51
CA ASP A 95 2.65 -19.21 16.98
C ASP A 95 2.64 -20.40 16.00
N ASP A 96 1.89 -20.29 14.89
CA ASP A 96 1.88 -21.29 13.83
C ASP A 96 3.19 -21.23 13.03
N GLU A 97 3.76 -22.39 12.72
CA GLU A 97 4.98 -22.50 11.90
C GLU A 97 4.74 -21.91 10.50
N ASP A 98 3.50 -22.05 9.98
CA ASP A 98 3.09 -21.53 8.68
C ASP A 98 2.55 -20.07 8.75
N TYR A 99 2.84 -19.31 9.82
CA TYR A 99 2.33 -17.95 9.98
C TYR A 99 2.79 -17.01 8.86
N ASP A 100 1.85 -16.67 7.99
CA ASP A 100 2.07 -15.67 6.94
C ASP A 100 2.14 -14.25 7.52
N ARG A 101 3.35 -13.73 7.72
CA ARG A 101 3.59 -12.35 8.15
C ARG A 101 2.95 -11.29 7.24
N LEU A 102 2.62 -11.61 5.98
CA LEU A 102 1.99 -10.70 5.02
C LEU A 102 0.47 -10.87 4.93
N TRP A 103 -0.17 -11.69 5.79
CA TRP A 103 -1.59 -12.03 5.69
C TRP A 103 -2.51 -10.80 5.53
N LYS A 104 -2.13 -9.66 6.13
CA LYS A 104 -2.89 -8.42 6.05
C LYS A 104 -3.01 -7.85 4.64
N ILE A 105 -1.98 -8.04 3.81
CA ILE A 105 -1.92 -7.58 2.42
C ILE A 105 -1.94 -8.74 1.42
N ARG A 106 -1.99 -9.99 1.89
CA ARG A 106 -1.91 -11.21 1.07
C ARG A 106 -2.88 -11.19 -0.10
N ALA A 107 -4.15 -10.83 0.16
CA ALA A 107 -5.14 -10.75 -0.91
C ALA A 107 -4.80 -9.72 -2.00
N LEU A 108 -4.16 -8.59 -1.64
CA LEU A 108 -3.67 -7.63 -2.64
C LEU A 108 -2.48 -8.22 -3.40
N PHE A 109 -1.55 -8.85 -2.68
CA PHE A 109 -0.39 -9.50 -3.25
C PHE A 109 -0.78 -10.58 -4.27
N ASP A 110 -1.73 -11.45 -3.92
CA ASP A 110 -2.21 -12.52 -4.78
C ASP A 110 -2.92 -11.95 -6.01
N MET A 111 -3.76 -10.92 -5.86
CA MET A 111 -4.38 -10.25 -7.01
C MET A 111 -3.35 -9.65 -7.98
N LEU A 112 -2.29 -9.04 -7.45
CA LEU A 112 -1.19 -8.51 -8.25
C LEU A 112 -0.49 -9.67 -8.96
N ASN A 113 -0.13 -10.72 -8.24
CA ASN A 113 0.50 -11.90 -8.80
C ASN A 113 -0.34 -12.56 -9.89
N ASP A 114 -1.65 -12.77 -9.68
CA ASP A 114 -2.55 -13.32 -10.69
C ASP A 114 -2.65 -12.42 -11.93
N SER A 115 -2.65 -11.10 -11.73
CA SER A 115 -2.71 -10.15 -12.83
C SER A 115 -1.42 -10.15 -13.64
N PHE A 116 -0.27 -10.29 -12.98
CA PHE A 116 1.04 -10.29 -13.61
C PHE A 116 1.47 -11.65 -14.15
N ALA A 117 1.05 -12.76 -13.53
CA ALA A 117 1.28 -14.13 -14.00
C ALA A 117 0.64 -14.40 -15.37
N LYS A 118 -0.39 -13.64 -15.76
CA LYS A 118 -0.90 -13.62 -17.14
C LYS A 118 0.16 -13.22 -18.16
N PHE A 119 1.20 -12.52 -17.72
CA PHE A 119 2.29 -11.98 -18.54
C PHE A 119 3.66 -12.53 -18.13
N TYR A 120 3.74 -13.44 -17.14
CA TYR A 120 4.98 -13.94 -16.56
C TYR A 120 4.92 -15.46 -16.32
N PHE A 121 5.94 -16.19 -16.79
CA PHE A 121 6.12 -17.62 -16.56
C PHE A 121 7.28 -17.82 -15.58
N PRO A 122 7.03 -18.15 -14.30
CA PRO A 122 8.09 -18.32 -13.31
C PRO A 122 8.95 -19.56 -13.59
N SER A 123 10.25 -19.50 -13.26
CA SER A 123 11.14 -20.67 -13.19
C SER A 123 11.17 -21.28 -11.77
N GLU A 124 11.58 -22.55 -11.69
CA GLU A 124 11.10 -23.60 -10.77
C GLU A 124 11.57 -23.58 -9.29
N HIS A 125 12.18 -22.51 -8.76
CA HIS A 125 12.92 -22.61 -7.47
C HIS A 125 12.49 -21.56 -6.42
N LEU A 126 11.39 -21.81 -5.69
CA LEU A 126 10.85 -20.87 -4.68
C LEU A 126 10.78 -21.40 -3.23
N GLY A 127 11.33 -22.59 -2.93
CA GLY A 127 11.41 -23.10 -1.56
C GLY A 127 12.86 -23.17 -1.09
N VAL A 128 13.26 -22.32 -0.14
CA VAL A 128 14.58 -22.35 0.52
C VAL A 128 14.41 -22.07 2.01
N ASP A 129 15.11 -22.85 2.85
CA ASP A 129 15.07 -22.80 4.31
C ASP A 129 15.63 -21.48 4.89
N GLU A 130 15.05 -20.99 5.99
CA GLU A 130 15.38 -19.68 6.59
C GLU A 130 16.82 -19.57 7.16
N ASP A 131 17.51 -20.70 7.34
CA ASP A 131 18.87 -20.79 7.90
C ASP A 131 19.97 -20.90 6.83
N ASP A 132 19.62 -20.82 5.54
CA ASP A 132 20.58 -20.80 4.45
C ASP A 132 21.28 -19.42 4.33
N GLU A 133 22.60 -19.40 4.10
CA GLU A 133 23.33 -18.15 3.82
C GLU A 133 22.80 -17.44 2.56
N ASP A 134 22.21 -18.20 1.63
CA ASP A 134 21.55 -17.70 0.42
C ASP A 134 20.04 -17.44 0.58
N TYR A 135 19.51 -17.47 1.81
CA TYR A 135 18.10 -17.18 2.07
C TYR A 135 17.73 -15.75 1.65
N ASP A 136 16.90 -15.65 0.61
CA ASP A 136 16.40 -14.38 0.13
C ASP A 136 15.45 -13.75 1.15
N ARG A 137 15.93 -12.77 1.91
CA ARG A 137 15.12 -12.05 2.92
C ARG A 137 13.89 -11.33 2.34
N LEU A 138 13.83 -11.16 1.02
CA LEU A 138 12.69 -10.58 0.31
C LEU A 138 11.82 -11.64 -0.36
N TRP A 139 12.04 -12.95 -0.16
CA TRP A 139 11.34 -14.03 -0.87
C TRP A 139 9.81 -13.86 -0.86
N LYS A 140 9.25 -13.38 0.25
CA LYS A 140 7.81 -13.14 0.41
C LYS A 140 7.24 -12.10 -0.57
N ILE A 141 8.08 -11.20 -1.06
CA ILE A 141 7.73 -10.17 -2.05
C ILE A 141 8.53 -10.29 -3.36
N ARG A 142 9.45 -11.26 -3.46
CA ARG A 142 10.37 -11.44 -4.59
C ARG A 142 9.62 -11.59 -5.90
N ALA A 143 8.64 -12.49 -5.93
CA ALA A 143 7.80 -12.71 -7.10
C ALA A 143 7.18 -11.41 -7.61
N LEU A 144 6.62 -10.58 -6.72
CA LEU A 144 6.04 -9.29 -7.10
C LEU A 144 7.10 -8.33 -7.67
N PHE A 145 8.27 -8.25 -7.05
CA PHE A 145 9.37 -7.41 -7.55
C PHE A 145 9.84 -7.85 -8.93
N ASP A 146 10.05 -9.15 -9.14
CA ASP A 146 10.50 -9.69 -10.42
C ASP A 146 9.45 -9.45 -11.50
N MET A 147 8.17 -9.65 -11.19
CA MET A 147 7.08 -9.35 -12.13
C MET A 147 6.94 -7.87 -12.46
N LEU A 148 7.12 -6.97 -11.49
CA LEU A 148 7.13 -5.53 -11.73
C LEU A 148 8.32 -5.14 -12.60
N ASN A 149 9.51 -5.64 -12.28
CA ASN A 149 10.73 -5.40 -13.06
C ASN A 149 10.57 -5.88 -14.50
N ASP A 150 10.03 -7.08 -14.70
CA ASP A 150 9.74 -7.63 -16.02
C ASP A 150 8.72 -6.80 -16.80
N SER A 151 7.67 -6.35 -16.11
CA SER A 151 6.64 -5.50 -16.72
C SER A 151 7.23 -4.15 -17.12
N PHE A 152 8.00 -3.51 -16.24
CA PHE A 152 8.67 -2.25 -16.56
C PHE A 152 9.66 -2.42 -17.69
N ALA A 153 10.47 -3.48 -17.69
CA ALA A 153 11.42 -3.78 -18.76
C ALA A 153 10.75 -4.02 -20.13
N LYS A 154 9.53 -4.59 -20.15
CA LYS A 154 8.76 -4.79 -21.39
C LYS A 154 8.26 -3.50 -22.01
N PHE A 155 7.87 -2.52 -21.20
CA PHE A 155 7.23 -1.28 -21.68
C PHE A 155 8.15 -0.06 -21.65
N TYR A 156 9.33 -0.17 -21.05
CA TYR A 156 10.30 0.90 -20.94
C TYR A 156 11.48 0.69 -21.91
N PHE A 157 11.66 1.61 -22.84
CA PHE A 157 12.80 1.63 -23.76
C PHE A 157 13.79 2.71 -23.29
N PRO A 158 14.87 2.34 -22.60
CA PRO A 158 15.82 3.32 -22.08
C PRO A 158 16.57 4.06 -23.19
N SER A 159 16.97 5.30 -22.91
CA SER A 159 17.89 6.06 -23.77
C SER A 159 19.35 5.66 -23.53
N GLU A 160 20.27 6.17 -24.34
CA GLU A 160 21.72 5.92 -24.25
C GLU A 160 22.36 6.40 -22.93
N HIS A 161 21.70 7.30 -22.20
CA HIS A 161 22.22 7.89 -20.98
C HIS A 161 21.30 7.60 -19.80
N LEU A 162 21.68 6.63 -18.98
CA LEU A 162 20.95 6.22 -17.79
C LEU A 162 21.73 6.59 -16.52
N GLY A 163 21.02 7.15 -15.55
CA GLY A 163 21.52 7.33 -14.19
C GLY A 163 20.96 6.24 -13.29
N VAL A 164 21.84 5.58 -12.53
CA VAL A 164 21.45 4.66 -11.46
C VAL A 164 21.65 5.36 -10.14
N ASP A 165 20.61 5.46 -9.34
CA ASP A 165 20.64 6.02 -8.00
C ASP A 165 19.73 5.22 -7.07
N GLU A 166 19.96 5.35 -5.77
CA GLU A 166 19.21 4.65 -4.73
C GLU A 166 18.00 5.46 -4.27
N VAL A 167 16.81 4.90 -4.43
CA VAL A 167 15.59 5.42 -3.81
C VAL A 167 15.46 4.85 -2.40
N ILE A 168 15.38 5.74 -1.41
CA ILE A 168 15.13 5.35 -0.01
C ILE A 168 13.67 5.59 0.33
N VAL A 169 12.97 4.52 0.73
CA VAL A 169 11.62 4.62 1.29
C VAL A 169 11.73 4.74 2.81
N LEU A 170 11.40 5.92 3.33
CA LEU A 170 11.37 6.18 4.77
C LEU A 170 10.33 5.28 5.44
N PHE A 171 10.79 4.42 6.36
CA PHE A 171 9.92 3.52 7.12
C PHE A 171 10.26 3.53 8.61
N LYS A 172 9.25 3.78 9.45
CA LYS A 172 9.37 3.76 10.91
C LYS A 172 8.57 2.57 11.47
N GLY A 173 9.19 1.39 11.42
CA GLY A 173 8.64 0.15 11.98
C GLY A 173 9.75 -0.90 12.20
N ARG A 174 9.36 -2.08 12.70
CA ARG A 174 10.28 -3.21 12.93
C ARG A 174 10.35 -4.08 11.67
N VAL A 175 11.39 -3.91 10.88
CA VAL A 175 11.68 -4.69 9.67
C VAL A 175 13.18 -5.00 9.65
N VAL A 176 13.55 -6.24 9.35
CA VAL A 176 14.92 -6.78 9.47
C VAL A 176 15.89 -6.14 8.47
N PHE A 177 15.43 -5.78 7.28
CA PHE A 177 16.26 -5.17 6.23
C PHE A 177 16.27 -3.63 6.26
N ARG A 178 15.82 -3.01 7.36
CA ARG A 178 15.89 -1.56 7.53
C ARG A 178 17.32 -1.13 7.84
N GLN A 179 17.88 -0.26 7.00
CA GLN A 179 19.20 0.34 7.23
C GLN A 179 19.08 1.74 7.83
N TYR A 180 19.95 2.08 8.79
CA TYR A 180 20.14 3.46 9.24
C TYR A 180 21.26 4.11 8.42
N ILE A 181 20.94 5.22 7.73
CA ILE A 181 21.89 5.93 6.87
C ILE A 181 22.09 7.34 7.44
N PRO A 182 23.19 7.60 8.19
CA PRO A 182 23.36 8.83 8.97
C PRO A 182 23.39 10.13 8.15
N LYS A 183 23.71 10.05 6.85
CA LYS A 183 23.93 11.20 5.97
C LYS A 183 22.73 11.54 5.06
N LYS A 184 21.64 10.75 5.10
CA LYS A 184 20.41 11.05 4.34
C LYS A 184 19.44 11.82 5.27
N HIS A 185 18.80 12.86 4.76
CA HIS A 185 17.82 13.65 5.53
C HIS A 185 16.61 12.80 5.93
N LYS A 186 16.03 13.10 7.11
CA LYS A 186 14.87 12.42 7.71
C LYS A 186 13.57 12.70 7.00
#